data_AF-A0A938ZTA6-F1
#
_entry.id   AF-A0A938ZTA6-F1
#
_cell.length_a   1.000
_cell.length_b   1.000
_cell.length_c   1.000
_cell.angle_alpha   90.00
_cell.angle_beta   90.00
_cell.angle_gamma   90.00
#
_symmetry.space_group_name_H-M   'P 1'
#
loop_
_entity.id
_entity.type
_entity.pdbx_description
1 polymer ?
#
loop_
_entity_poly.entity_id
_entity_poly.type
_entity_poly.pdbx_seq_one_letter_code
_entity_poly.pdbx_strand_id
1 'polypeptide(L)'
;MSKKVVYREYKVLLKNNLFIGNEQELLKNANQFWHAFSQAINNITSEVNGNLDEIADQRFIRFYDTREYILYKNNYIFRERVDVNNHQREVTLKFRH
;
A
#
# COMPACT_ATOMS: atom_id res chain seq x y z
N MET A 1 31.78 -6.41 5.84
CA MET A 1 31.25 -5.60 6.95
C MET A 1 29.76 -5.37 6.72
N SER A 2 28.88 -5.86 7.59
CA SER A 2 27.42 -5.68 7.43
C SER A 2 27.06 -4.22 7.75
N LYS A 3 26.44 -3.49 6.83
CA LYS A 3 25.94 -2.14 7.08
C LYS A 3 24.90 -2.21 8.21
N LYS A 4 25.06 -1.38 9.24
CA LYS A 4 24.10 -1.25 10.34
C LYS A 4 22.79 -0.70 9.75
N VAL A 5 21.70 -1.47 9.84
CA VAL A 5 20.38 -1.04 9.36
C VAL A 5 19.89 0.09 10.27
N VAL A 6 19.72 1.29 9.71
CA VAL A 6 19.30 2.49 10.46
C VAL A 6 17.78 2.62 10.51
N TYR A 7 17.08 2.17 9.46
CA TYR A 7 15.61 2.20 9.37
C TYR A 7 15.09 0.96 8.64
N ARG A 8 13.82 0.61 8.89
CA ARG A 8 13.08 -0.42 8.15
C ARG A 8 11.71 0.14 7.77
N GLU A 9 11.34 -0.01 6.51
CA GLU A 9 10.00 0.32 6.02
C GLU A 9 9.16 -0.96 6.00
N TYR A 10 7.94 -0.88 6.53
CA TYR A 10 6.97 -1.97 6.47
C TYR A 10 5.70 -1.48 5.78
N LYS A 11 5.09 -2.35 4.96
CA LYS A 11 3.82 -2.08 4.31
C LYS A 11 2.76 -2.98 4.93
N VAL A 12 1.67 -2.38 5.37
CA VAL A 12 0.51 -3.10 5.90
C VAL A 12 -0.54 -3.19 4.80
N LEU A 13 -1.04 -4.40 4.57
CA LEU A 13 -2.20 -4.63 3.71
C LEU A 13 -3.44 -4.67 4.57
N LEU A 14 -4.41 -3.82 4.25
CA LEU A 14 -5.69 -3.74 4.95
C LEU A 14 -6.68 -4.76 4.38
N LYS A 15 -7.57 -5.28 5.22
CA LYS A 15 -8.64 -6.18 4.79
C LYS A 15 -9.72 -5.36 4.11
N ASN A 16 -9.91 -5.55 2.81
CA ASN A 16 -10.83 -4.74 2.00
C ASN A 16 -12.26 -4.63 2.57
N ASN A 17 -12.78 -5.72 3.14
CA ASN A 17 -14.14 -5.78 3.69
C ASN A 17 -14.37 -4.89 4.92
N LEU A 18 -13.30 -4.39 5.54
CA LEU A 18 -13.37 -3.41 6.64
C LEU A 18 -13.28 -1.96 6.15
N PHE A 19 -12.99 -1.76 4.87
CA PHE A 19 -12.85 -0.45 4.22
C PHE A 19 -13.75 -0.43 2.99
N ILE A 20 -15.06 -0.41 3.25
CA ILE A 20 -16.13 -0.34 2.25
C ILE A 20 -17.00 0.89 2.54
N GLY A 21 -17.78 1.32 1.54
CA GLY A 21 -18.69 2.45 1.67
C GLY A 21 -18.26 3.67 0.87
N ASN A 22 -18.88 4.80 1.16
CA ASN A 22 -18.51 6.08 0.55
C ASN A 22 -17.20 6.62 1.16
N GLU A 23 -16.68 7.71 0.60
CA GLU A 23 -15.41 8.31 1.03
C GLU A 23 -15.37 8.66 2.52
N GLN A 24 -16.46 9.20 3.08
CA GLN A 24 -16.52 9.55 4.51
C GLN A 24 -16.39 8.32 5.40
N GLU A 25 -17.04 7.21 5.01
CA GLU A 25 -16.94 5.93 5.72
C GLU A 25 -15.53 5.34 5.64
N LEU A 26 -14.91 5.41 4.46
CA LEU A 26 -13.53 4.96 4.24
C LEU A 26 -12.54 5.74 5.10
N LEU A 27 -12.62 7.09 5.09
CA LEU A 27 -11.75 7.96 5.87
C LEU A 27 -11.94 7.74 7.37
N LYS A 28 -13.18 7.59 7.82
CA LYS A 28 -13.48 7.25 9.23
C LYS A 28 -12.81 5.94 9.64
N ASN A 29 -12.95 4.89 8.84
CA ASN A 29 -12.36 3.58 9.14
C ASN A 29 -10.82 3.63 9.08
N ALA A 30 -10.25 4.38 8.13
CA ALA A 30 -8.81 4.61 8.03
C ALA A 30 -8.25 5.31 9.27
N ASN A 31 -8.92 6.36 9.75
CA ASN A 31 -8.51 7.09 10.93
C ASN A 31 -8.64 6.26 12.21
N GLN A 32 -9.71 5.47 12.34
CA GLN A 32 -9.87 4.53 13.44
C GLN A 32 -8.76 3.46 13.45
N PHE A 33 -8.48 2.87 12.28
CA PHE A 33 -7.38 1.91 12.14
C PHE A 33 -6.05 2.55 12.51
N TRP A 34 -5.73 3.73 11.97
CA TRP A 34 -4.47 4.41 12.20
C TRP A 34 -4.25 4.75 13.68
N HIS A 35 -5.30 5.23 14.35
CA HIS A 35 -5.24 5.48 15.79
C HIS A 35 -5.00 4.19 16.59
N ALA A 36 -5.73 3.11 16.31
CA ALA A 36 -5.53 1.84 17.01
C ALA A 36 -4.15 1.22 16.72
N PHE A 37 -3.69 1.29 15.47
CA PHE A 37 -2.41 0.76 15.05
C PHE A 37 -1.24 1.53 15.68
N SER A 38 -1.27 2.87 15.64
CA SER A 38 -0.24 3.71 16.26
C SER A 38 -0.09 3.45 17.76
N GLN A 39 -1.19 3.24 18.48
CA GLN A 39 -1.15 2.84 19.88
C GLN A 39 -0.54 1.45 20.08
N ALA A 40 -0.90 0.48 19.23
CA ALA A 40 -0.40 -0.90 19.33
C ALA A 40 1.12 -1.03 19.07
N ILE A 41 1.72 -0.10 18.32
CA ILE A 41 3.15 -0.11 17.98
C ILE A 41 3.98 0.90 18.79
N ASN A 42 3.39 1.59 19.77
CA ASN A 42 4.04 2.68 20.51
C ASN A 42 5.32 2.25 21.25
N ASN A 43 5.48 0.97 21.54
CA ASN A 43 6.65 0.38 22.19
C ASN A 43 7.74 -0.06 21.19
N ILE A 44 7.46 0.00 19.89
CA ILE A 44 8.36 -0.42 18.80
C ILE A 44 9.01 0.79 18.13
N THR A 45 8.29 1.92 18.01
CA THR A 45 8.77 3.14 17.35
C THR A 45 8.65 4.34 18.27
N SER A 46 9.63 5.24 18.22
CA SER A 46 9.66 6.48 19.02
C SER A 46 8.72 7.55 18.49
N GLU A 47 8.35 7.49 17.21
CA GLU A 47 7.46 8.45 16.57
C GLU A 47 6.53 7.75 15.58
N VAL A 48 5.26 8.19 15.55
CA VAL A 48 4.26 7.82 14.54
C VAL A 48 3.62 9.12 14.06
N ASN A 49 3.74 9.41 12.77
CA ASN A 49 3.22 10.63 12.16
C ASN A 49 2.41 10.31 10.91
N GLY A 50 1.50 11.22 10.55
CA GLY A 50 0.63 11.08 9.39
C GLY A 50 -0.85 11.02 9.77
N ASN A 51 -1.66 11.38 8.79
CA ASN A 51 -3.11 11.37 8.83
C ASN A 51 -3.62 11.13 7.42
N LEU A 52 -4.84 10.61 7.27
CA LEU A 52 -5.49 10.48 5.98
C LEU A 52 -6.75 11.34 5.98
N ASP A 53 -6.61 12.57 5.48
CA ASP A 53 -7.68 13.56 5.46
C ASP A 53 -8.57 13.47 4.21
N GLU A 54 -8.02 12.96 3.10
CA GLU A 54 -8.73 12.83 1.83
C GLU A 54 -8.24 11.61 1.03
N ILE A 55 -9.10 11.09 0.14
CA ILE A 55 -8.69 10.07 -0.83
C ILE A 55 -8.31 10.78 -2.14
N ALA A 56 -7.07 11.29 -2.20
CA ALA A 56 -6.60 12.08 -3.34
C ALA A 56 -6.57 11.32 -4.68
N ASP A 57 -6.28 10.02 -4.64
CA ASP A 57 -6.14 9.18 -5.83
C ASP A 57 -6.96 7.89 -5.72
N GLN A 58 -7.78 7.60 -6.74
CA GLN A 58 -8.42 6.30 -6.90
C GLN A 58 -7.97 5.65 -8.20
N ARG A 59 -7.46 4.42 -8.09
CA ARG A 59 -6.87 3.69 -9.22
C ARG A 59 -7.25 2.22 -9.19
N PHE A 60 -7.62 1.67 -10.34
CA PHE A 60 -7.60 0.22 -10.53
C PHE A 60 -6.16 -0.24 -10.75
N ILE A 61 -5.70 -1.19 -9.95
CA ILE A 61 -4.36 -1.76 -10.11
C ILE A 61 -4.50 -3.24 -10.44
N ARG A 62 -3.92 -3.65 -11.57
CA ARG A 62 -3.85 -5.06 -11.98
C ARG A 62 -2.40 -5.51 -11.97
N PHE A 63 -2.16 -6.67 -11.39
CA PHE A 63 -0.87 -7.34 -11.41
C PHE A 63 -0.93 -8.49 -12.40
N TYR A 64 0.14 -8.64 -13.17
CA TYR A 64 0.25 -9.66 -14.19
C TYR A 64 1.49 -10.50 -13.93
N ASP A 65 1.35 -11.80 -14.16
CA ASP A 65 2.45 -12.75 -14.19
C ASP A 65 2.08 -13.88 -15.16
N THR A 66 3.03 -14.75 -15.47
CA THR A 66 2.75 -15.99 -16.19
C THR A 66 2.13 -17.02 -15.25
N ARG A 67 1.56 -18.10 -15.82
CA ARG A 67 1.03 -19.22 -15.02
C ARG A 67 2.09 -19.86 -14.14
N GLU A 68 3.34 -19.84 -14.60
CA GLU A 68 4.50 -20.39 -13.91
C GLU A 68 5.17 -19.38 -12.96
N TYR A 69 4.60 -18.19 -12.78
CA TYR A 69 5.12 -17.12 -11.92
C TYR A 69 6.53 -16.66 -12.30
N ILE A 70 6.83 -16.57 -13.60
CA ILE A 70 8.19 -16.27 -14.09
C ILE A 70 8.66 -14.90 -13.59
N LEU A 71 7.81 -13.88 -13.60
CA LEU A 71 8.22 -12.54 -13.17
C LEU A 71 8.53 -12.54 -11.68
N TYR A 72 7.61 -13.05 -10.87
CA TYR A 72 7.80 -13.17 -9.43
C TYR A 72 9.09 -13.92 -9.06
N LYS A 73 9.34 -15.08 -9.68
CA LYS A 73 10.54 -15.90 -9.44
C LYS A 73 11.84 -15.18 -9.77
N ASN A 74 11.81 -14.25 -10.71
CA ASN A 74 12.95 -13.43 -11.11
C ASN A 74 12.95 -12.05 -10.41
N ASN A 75 12.18 -11.90 -9.33
CA ASN A 75 12.03 -10.68 -8.56
C ASN A 75 11.51 -9.48 -9.37
N TYR A 76 10.66 -9.72 -10.36
CA TYR A 76 9.97 -8.66 -11.09
C TYR A 76 8.50 -8.56 -10.69
N ILE A 77 7.96 -7.36 -10.84
CA ILE A 77 6.52 -7.10 -10.82
C ILE A 77 6.13 -6.35 -12.06
N PHE A 78 5.15 -6.89 -12.76
CA PHE A 78 4.46 -6.21 -13.85
C PHE A 78 3.07 -5.79 -13.39
N ARG A 79 2.74 -4.52 -13.54
CA ARG A 79 1.45 -3.96 -13.15
C ARG A 79 0.93 -2.95 -14.16
N GLU A 80 -0.38 -2.88 -14.24
CA GLU A 80 -1.13 -1.78 -14.84
C GLU A 80 -1.81 -0.98 -13.73
N ARG A 81 -1.81 0.34 -13.87
CA ARG A 81 -2.64 1.26 -13.10
C ARG A 81 -3.55 2.02 -14.04
N VAL A 82 -4.83 2.12 -13.69
CA VAL A 82 -5.81 2.92 -14.41
C VAL A 82 -6.44 3.88 -13.42
N ASP A 83 -6.30 5.19 -13.66
CA ASP A 83 -6.98 6.22 -12.89
C ASP A 83 -8.50 6.14 -13.10
N VAL A 84 -9.27 6.22 -12.01
CA VAL A 84 -10.73 6.08 -12.07
C VAL A 84 -11.40 7.29 -12.70
N ASN A 85 -10.81 8.48 -12.56
CA ASN A 85 -11.42 9.74 -12.99
C ASN A 85 -11.09 10.03 -14.46
N ASN A 86 -9.81 9.95 -14.84
CA ASN A 86 -9.37 10.36 -16.18
C ASN A 86 -9.04 9.18 -17.11
N HIS A 87 -9.16 7.93 -16.63
CA HIS A 87 -8.88 6.70 -17.38
C HIS A 87 -7.44 6.58 -17.92
N GLN A 88 -6.51 7.42 -17.43
CA GLN A 88 -5.11 7.36 -17.81
C GLN A 88 -4.52 6.03 -17.36
N ARG A 89 -3.81 5.37 -18.28
CA ARG A 89 -3.19 4.07 -18.04
C ARG A 89 -1.67 4.22 -17.89
N GLU A 90 -1.14 3.61 -16.86
CA GLU A 90 0.30 3.49 -16.62
C GLU A 90 0.66 2.01 -16.50
N VAL A 91 1.62 1.56 -17.32
CA VAL A 91 2.14 0.20 -17.29
C VAL A 91 3.57 0.22 -16.77
N THR A 92 3.86 -0.56 -15.73
CA THR A 92 5.15 -0.58 -15.04
C THR A 92 5.69 -2.00 -14.92
N LEU A 93 6.95 -2.21 -15.31
CA LEU A 93 7.77 -3.35 -14.90
C LEU A 93 8.82 -2.88 -13.89
N LYS A 94 8.82 -3.47 -12.69
CA LYS A 94 9.73 -3.10 -11.60
C LYS A 94 10.49 -4.32 -11.09
N PHE A 95 11.81 -4.19 -10.95
CA PHE A 95 12.64 -5.15 -10.20
C PHE A 95 12.54 -4.89 -8.68
N ARG A 96 12.38 -5.96 -7.89
CA ARG A 96 12.38 -5.97 -6.43
C ARG A 96 13.75 -6.48 -5.97
N HIS A 97 14.50 -5.64 -5.28
CA HIS A 97 15.77 -6.02 -4.64
C HIS A 97 15.54 -6.50 -3.21
#